data_AF-A0A938B712-F1
#
_entry.id   AF-A0A938B712-F1
#
_cell.length_a   1.000
_cell.length_b   1.000
_cell.length_c   1.000
_cell.angle_alpha   90.00
_cell.angle_beta   90.00
_cell.angle_gamma   90.00
#
_symmetry.space_group_name_H-M   'P 1'
#
loop_
_entity.id
_entity.type
_entity.pdbx_description
1 polymer ?
#
loop_
_entity_poly.entity_id
_entity_poly.type
_entity_poly.pdbx_seq_one_letter_code
_entity_poly.pdbx_strand_id
1 'polypeptide(L)'
;MCGKNDYQTYWIFISGSKMPNQPSDEIDRFCQICEAIGKALAGGNYGLVGCPPHWERVLASQHAKKGLHSVKPNAPFSTEGLPENRLFAEDRIRFVKVANAAVFIGGSSGTMEEFELCRSYHVKPLIPVAGAGGTGAKLAKQLLYNPKEFCDYEIDEKTIATLTSTDEEPERYAQAVVSMLVSAKEKDETQAQTDAILTSADEEPERYAQAVVPMLVSAKEKDETQAQTDLCIKNKRKWWQFWRSC
;
A
#
# COMPACT_ATOMS: atom_id res chain seq x y z
N MET A 1 33.87 -6.78 10.08
CA MET A 1 32.68 -7.65 10.19
C MET A 1 31.54 -6.91 9.52
N CYS A 2 31.15 -7.35 8.32
CA CYS A 2 30.02 -6.76 7.60
C CYS A 2 28.76 -7.03 8.43
N GLY A 3 28.11 -5.98 8.93
CA GLY A 3 26.83 -6.11 9.62
C GLY A 3 25.86 -6.82 8.70
N LYS A 4 25.28 -7.92 9.17
CA LYS A 4 24.06 -8.44 8.57
C LYS A 4 23.04 -7.31 8.76
N ASN A 5 22.67 -6.63 7.68
CA ASN A 5 21.41 -5.91 7.65
C ASN A 5 20.33 -6.99 7.79
N ASP A 6 19.96 -7.29 9.02
CA ASP A 6 18.74 -8.04 9.31
C ASP A 6 17.60 -7.13 8.86
N TYR A 7 17.24 -7.23 7.58
CA TYR A 7 16.10 -6.52 7.05
C TYR A 7 14.88 -6.95 7.87
N GLN A 8 14.34 -6.03 8.66
CA GLN A 8 13.14 -6.26 9.43
C GLN A 8 12.01 -6.66 8.47
N THR A 9 11.37 -7.80 8.75
CA THR A 9 10.23 -8.26 7.96
C THR A 9 9.11 -7.23 8.03
N TYR A 10 8.62 -6.81 6.86
CA TYR A 10 7.48 -5.91 6.76
C TYR A 10 6.20 -6.74 6.71
N TRP A 11 5.39 -6.67 7.76
CA TRP A 11 4.22 -7.54 7.95
C TRP A 11 2.98 -6.94 7.31
N ILE A 12 2.27 -7.76 6.53
CA ILE A 12 1.06 -7.35 5.81
C ILE A 12 -0.12 -8.16 6.36
N PHE A 13 -1.12 -7.45 6.86
CA PHE A 13 -2.38 -8.03 7.28
C PHE A 13 -3.29 -8.29 6.08
N ILE A 14 -3.66 -9.54 5.85
CA ILE A 14 -4.54 -9.94 4.74
C ILE A 14 -5.94 -10.23 5.28
N SER A 15 -6.89 -9.37 4.91
CA SER A 15 -8.29 -9.44 5.32
C SER A 15 -9.20 -9.73 4.13
N GLY A 16 -10.19 -10.60 4.35
CA GLY A 16 -11.13 -10.97 3.30
C GLY A 16 -11.68 -12.37 3.44
N SER A 17 -12.93 -12.56 3.02
CA SER A 17 -13.54 -13.89 2.96
C SER A 17 -14.64 -14.00 1.92
N LYS A 18 -14.89 -15.22 1.44
CA LYS A 18 -16.10 -15.63 0.72
C LYS A 18 -16.78 -16.78 1.46
N MET A 19 -18.10 -16.87 1.36
CA MET A 19 -18.85 -18.03 1.87
C MET A 19 -18.82 -19.14 0.81
N PRO A 20 -18.64 -20.42 1.19
CA PRO A 20 -18.59 -21.54 0.25
C PRO A 20 -19.85 -21.75 -0.60
N ASN A 21 -20.98 -21.16 -0.20
CA ASN A 21 -22.25 -21.21 -0.92
C ASN A 21 -22.43 -20.09 -1.96
N GLN A 22 -21.43 -19.21 -2.13
CA GLN A 22 -21.43 -18.21 -3.20
C GLN A 22 -21.13 -18.85 -4.56
N PRO A 23 -21.42 -18.16 -5.68
CA PRO A 23 -21.11 -18.65 -7.02
C PRO A 23 -19.63 -19.06 -7.16
N SER A 24 -19.38 -20.21 -7.79
CA SER A 24 -18.03 -20.78 -7.87
C SER A 24 -17.04 -19.85 -8.57
N ASP A 25 -17.49 -19.14 -9.61
CA ASP A 25 -16.70 -18.14 -10.34
C ASP A 25 -16.28 -16.97 -9.45
N GLU A 26 -17.14 -16.50 -8.54
CA GLU A 26 -16.76 -15.47 -7.56
C GLU A 26 -15.72 -15.98 -6.55
N ILE A 27 -15.83 -17.24 -6.13
CA ILE A 27 -14.88 -17.86 -5.20
C ILE A 27 -13.54 -18.08 -5.90
N ASP A 28 -13.54 -18.61 -7.11
CA ASP A 28 -12.34 -18.85 -7.92
C ASP A 28 -11.61 -17.54 -8.17
N ARG A 29 -12.34 -16.51 -8.58
CA ARG A 29 -11.81 -15.16 -8.77
C ARG A 29 -11.17 -14.60 -7.51
N PHE A 30 -11.85 -14.73 -6.36
CA PHE A 30 -11.31 -14.35 -5.07
C PHE A 30 -10.01 -15.09 -4.74
N CYS A 31 -9.96 -16.41 -4.96
CA CYS A 31 -8.79 -17.24 -4.71
C CYS A 31 -7.61 -16.83 -5.60
N GLN A 32 -7.85 -16.63 -6.90
CA GLN A 32 -6.85 -16.22 -7.87
C GLN A 32 -6.21 -14.88 -7.50
N ILE A 33 -7.02 -13.87 -7.12
CA ILE A 33 -6.52 -12.57 -6.68
C ILE A 33 -5.64 -12.72 -5.42
N CYS A 34 -6.11 -13.46 -4.41
CA CYS A 34 -5.37 -13.67 -3.18
C CYS A 34 -4.03 -14.38 -3.43
N GLU A 35 -4.03 -15.41 -4.27
CA GLU A 35 -2.82 -16.16 -4.63
C GLU A 35 -1.85 -15.31 -5.45
N ALA A 36 -2.33 -14.49 -6.39
CA ALA A 36 -1.49 -13.58 -7.16
C ALA A 36 -0.81 -12.54 -6.26
N ILE A 37 -1.54 -11.98 -5.29
CA ILE A 37 -0.99 -11.07 -4.28
C ILE A 37 0.07 -11.80 -3.44
N GLY A 38 -0.24 -13.00 -2.94
CA GLY A 38 0.73 -13.82 -2.18
C GLY A 38 2.03 -14.07 -2.95
N LYS A 39 1.93 -14.43 -4.24
CA LYS A 39 3.09 -14.65 -5.13
C LYS A 39 3.93 -13.39 -5.30
N ALA A 40 3.29 -12.25 -5.54
CA ALA A 40 4.00 -10.99 -5.74
C ALA A 40 4.75 -10.53 -4.48
N LEU A 41 4.20 -10.84 -3.30
CA LEU A 41 4.83 -10.51 -2.02
C LEU A 41 6.02 -11.43 -1.68
N ALA A 42 6.06 -12.66 -2.22
CA ALA A 42 7.14 -13.61 -1.97
C ALA A 42 8.51 -13.11 -2.47
N GLY A 43 8.53 -12.22 -3.47
CA GLY A 43 9.76 -11.63 -4.02
C GLY A 43 10.41 -10.58 -3.12
N GLY A 44 9.69 -10.06 -2.12
CA GLY A 44 10.19 -9.06 -1.16
C GLY A 44 10.39 -9.62 0.24
N ASN A 45 10.93 -8.82 1.15
CA ASN A 45 10.97 -9.14 2.58
C ASN A 45 9.63 -8.84 3.26
N TYR A 46 8.56 -9.46 2.75
CA TYR A 46 7.19 -9.28 3.22
C TYR A 46 6.71 -10.53 3.94
N GLY A 47 6.37 -10.38 5.22
CA GLY A 47 5.68 -11.40 5.99
C GLY A 47 4.18 -11.19 5.87
N LEU A 48 3.39 -12.26 5.94
CA LEU A 48 1.94 -12.16 5.96
C LEU A 48 1.39 -12.56 7.32
N VAL A 49 0.41 -11.80 7.80
CA VAL A 49 -0.43 -12.13 8.94
C VAL A 49 -1.89 -12.07 8.51
N GLY A 50 -2.76 -12.84 9.15
CA GLY A 50 -4.18 -12.82 8.81
C GLY A 50 -4.96 -13.84 9.61
N CYS A 51 -6.26 -13.90 9.32
CA CYS A 51 -7.16 -14.71 10.13
C CYS A 51 -6.82 -16.21 10.08
N PRO A 52 -6.96 -16.93 11.22
CA PRO A 52 -6.78 -18.37 11.28
C PRO A 52 -7.82 -19.09 10.40
N PRO A 53 -7.58 -20.36 10.03
CA PRO A 53 -8.52 -21.15 9.22
C PRO A 53 -9.94 -21.14 9.79
N HIS A 54 -10.94 -21.11 8.91
CA HIS A 54 -12.35 -21.16 9.29
C HIS A 54 -13.11 -22.04 8.31
N TRP A 55 -13.73 -23.11 8.80
CA TRP A 55 -14.37 -24.11 7.93
C TRP A 55 -15.57 -23.56 7.14
N GLU A 56 -16.31 -22.60 7.69
CA GLU A 56 -17.43 -21.95 6.97
C GLU A 56 -17.01 -20.90 5.94
N ARG A 57 -15.71 -20.62 5.76
CA ARG A 57 -15.25 -19.49 4.94
C ARG A 57 -14.02 -19.83 4.12
N VAL A 58 -14.00 -19.34 2.89
CA VAL A 58 -12.78 -19.24 2.10
C VAL A 58 -12.09 -17.94 2.47
N LEU A 59 -10.90 -18.01 3.05
CA LEU A 59 -10.21 -16.86 3.64
C LEU A 59 -9.10 -16.33 2.75
N ALA A 60 -8.99 -15.00 2.65
CA ALA A 60 -8.00 -14.34 1.81
C ALA A 60 -6.57 -14.65 2.28
N SER A 61 -6.35 -14.63 3.60
CA SER A 61 -5.06 -14.94 4.22
C SER A 61 -4.55 -16.34 3.83
N GLN A 62 -5.43 -17.34 3.79
CA GLN A 62 -5.06 -18.72 3.47
C GLN A 62 -4.70 -18.91 1.99
N HIS A 63 -5.38 -18.22 1.08
CA HIS A 63 -5.02 -18.24 -0.34
C HIS A 63 -3.79 -17.40 -0.64
N ALA A 64 -3.63 -16.25 0.02
CA ALA A 64 -2.38 -15.49 -0.04
C ALA A 64 -1.19 -16.31 0.49
N LYS A 65 -1.37 -17.12 1.54
CA LYS A 65 -0.35 -18.08 2.02
C LYS A 65 0.07 -19.07 0.94
N LYS A 66 -0.91 -19.67 0.25
CA LYS A 66 -0.63 -20.62 -0.86
C LYS A 66 0.20 -19.94 -1.94
N GLY A 67 -0.20 -18.73 -2.35
CA GLY A 67 0.56 -17.92 -3.31
C GLY A 67 1.98 -17.63 -2.83
N LEU A 68 2.12 -17.20 -1.58
CA LEU A 68 3.41 -16.88 -0.96
C LEU A 68 4.35 -18.10 -0.95
N HIS A 69 3.87 -19.27 -0.57
CA HIS A 69 4.67 -20.51 -0.53
C HIS A 69 4.89 -21.16 -1.89
N SER A 70 4.11 -20.80 -2.92
CA SER A 70 4.31 -21.31 -4.28
C SER A 70 5.59 -20.79 -4.94
N VAL A 71 6.16 -19.71 -4.39
CA VAL A 71 7.49 -19.17 -4.68
C VAL A 71 8.33 -19.36 -3.43
N LYS A 72 9.63 -19.65 -3.52
CA LYS A 72 10.50 -19.77 -2.32
C LYS A 72 10.48 -18.42 -1.57
N PRO A 73 9.78 -18.29 -0.43
CA PRO A 73 9.57 -16.99 0.16
C PRO A 73 10.77 -16.60 1.01
N ASN A 74 11.11 -15.32 1.02
CA ASN A 74 12.18 -14.79 1.87
C ASN A 74 11.71 -14.55 3.32
N ALA A 75 10.41 -14.40 3.54
CA ALA A 75 9.80 -14.05 4.82
C ALA A 75 8.65 -15.01 5.22
N PRO A 76 8.39 -15.18 6.53
CA PRO A 76 7.42 -16.16 7.04
C PRO A 76 5.95 -15.73 6.88
N PHE A 77 5.06 -16.72 6.93
CA PHE A 77 3.61 -16.53 7.07
C PHE A 77 3.20 -16.90 8.49
N SER A 78 2.67 -15.95 9.26
CA SER A 78 2.24 -16.20 10.64
C SER A 78 0.73 -16.41 10.73
N THR A 79 0.35 -17.67 10.92
CA THR A 79 -0.99 -18.10 11.38
C THR A 79 -0.93 -19.24 12.39
N GLU A 80 0.28 -19.69 12.75
CA GLU A 80 0.46 -20.94 13.47
C GLU A 80 0.16 -20.81 14.97
N GLY A 81 -0.62 -21.76 15.48
CA GLY A 81 -0.73 -22.04 16.92
C GLY A 81 -2.01 -21.59 17.62
N LEU A 82 -3.00 -21.05 16.90
CA LEU A 82 -4.25 -20.62 17.51
C LEU A 82 -5.33 -21.71 17.35
N PRO A 83 -5.86 -22.28 18.45
CA PRO A 83 -6.93 -23.27 18.37
C PRO A 83 -8.18 -22.64 17.75
N GLU A 84 -8.88 -23.39 16.89
CA GLU A 84 -10.08 -22.99 16.14
C GLU A 84 -11.24 -22.41 17.00
N ASN A 85 -11.13 -22.53 18.33
CA ASN A 85 -12.19 -22.26 19.31
C ASN A 85 -11.95 -21.05 20.23
N ARG A 86 -10.92 -20.21 20.00
CA ARG A 86 -10.71 -18.99 20.82
C ARG A 86 -11.06 -17.70 20.09
N LEU A 87 -11.51 -16.73 20.90
CA LEU A 87 -12.17 -15.48 20.53
C LEU A 87 -11.42 -14.74 19.41
N PHE A 88 -12.02 -14.77 18.22
CA PHE A 88 -11.52 -14.13 16.98
C PHE A 88 -11.12 -12.66 17.13
N ALA A 89 -11.67 -11.94 18.11
CA ALA A 89 -11.39 -10.53 18.32
C ALA A 89 -9.96 -10.26 18.82
N GLU A 90 -9.46 -11.04 19.78
CA GLU A 90 -8.12 -10.82 20.36
C GLU A 90 -7.01 -11.15 19.34
N ASP A 91 -7.22 -12.18 18.53
CA ASP A 91 -6.28 -12.58 17.48
C ASP A 91 -6.23 -11.55 16.35
N ARG A 92 -7.39 -11.01 15.92
CA ARG A 92 -7.43 -9.89 14.97
C ARG A 92 -6.64 -8.70 15.48
N ILE A 93 -6.81 -8.32 16.75
CA ILE A 93 -6.05 -7.23 17.37
C ILE A 93 -4.54 -7.53 17.36
N ARG A 94 -4.15 -8.76 17.72
CA ARG A 94 -2.74 -9.16 17.73
C ARG A 94 -2.10 -9.04 16.34
N PHE A 95 -2.79 -9.50 15.29
CA PHE A 95 -2.29 -9.41 13.93
C PHE A 95 -2.24 -7.97 13.42
N VAL A 96 -3.24 -7.16 13.73
CA VAL A 96 -3.25 -5.74 13.36
C VAL A 96 -2.11 -4.98 14.03
N LYS A 97 -1.81 -5.24 15.30
CA LYS A 97 -0.72 -4.57 16.05
C LYS A 97 0.68 -4.82 15.50
N VAL A 98 0.90 -5.95 14.81
CA VAL A 98 2.20 -6.26 14.21
C VAL A 98 2.26 -5.86 12.73
N ALA A 99 1.13 -5.53 12.12
CA ALA A 99 1.05 -5.22 10.71
C ALA A 99 1.56 -3.80 10.43
N ASN A 100 2.37 -3.69 9.39
CA ASN A 100 2.79 -2.41 8.84
C ASN A 100 1.75 -1.90 7.83
N ALA A 101 1.17 -2.81 7.03
CA ALA A 101 0.15 -2.51 6.03
C ALA A 101 -1.00 -3.53 6.08
N ALA A 102 -2.12 -3.22 5.43
CA ALA A 102 -3.25 -4.13 5.32
C ALA A 102 -3.82 -4.19 3.89
N VAL A 103 -4.25 -5.37 3.46
CA VAL A 103 -4.90 -5.60 2.15
C VAL A 103 -6.29 -6.19 2.38
N PHE A 104 -7.30 -5.60 1.74
CA PHE A 104 -8.71 -5.97 1.91
C PHE A 104 -9.31 -6.48 0.60
N ILE A 105 -9.68 -7.76 0.56
CA ILE A 105 -10.12 -8.46 -0.65
C ILE A 105 -11.48 -9.12 -0.38
N GLY A 106 -12.51 -8.84 -1.18
CA GLY A 106 -13.83 -9.45 -0.97
C GLY A 106 -14.43 -9.10 0.40
N GLY A 107 -14.93 -10.10 1.12
CA GLY A 107 -15.32 -9.91 2.52
C GLY A 107 -16.71 -9.31 2.74
N SER A 108 -17.06 -9.19 4.03
CA SER A 108 -18.36 -8.70 4.52
C SER A 108 -18.16 -7.81 5.76
N SER A 109 -19.09 -7.82 6.73
CA SER A 109 -18.99 -6.98 7.94
C SER A 109 -17.70 -7.22 8.72
N GLY A 110 -17.26 -8.47 8.87
CA GLY A 110 -16.01 -8.77 9.58
C GLY A 110 -14.76 -8.13 8.95
N THR A 111 -14.72 -8.04 7.61
CA THR A 111 -13.65 -7.34 6.88
C THR A 111 -13.71 -5.83 7.11
N MET A 112 -14.91 -5.27 7.30
CA MET A 112 -15.06 -3.84 7.63
C MET A 112 -14.61 -3.55 9.06
N GLU A 113 -14.96 -4.43 10.01
CA GLU A 113 -14.46 -4.34 11.39
C GLU A 113 -12.93 -4.40 11.43
N GLU A 114 -12.34 -5.30 10.64
CA GLU A 114 -10.89 -5.42 10.49
C GLU A 114 -10.25 -4.15 9.88
N PHE A 115 -10.93 -3.51 8.91
CA PHE A 115 -10.49 -2.23 8.35
C PHE A 115 -10.48 -1.11 9.40
N GLU A 116 -11.56 -0.95 10.16
CA GLU A 116 -11.63 0.04 11.23
C GLU A 116 -10.61 -0.25 12.35
N LEU A 117 -10.34 -1.53 12.62
CA LEU A 117 -9.30 -1.93 13.55
C LEU A 117 -7.92 -1.48 13.06
N CYS A 118 -7.58 -1.75 11.80
CA CYS A 118 -6.33 -1.27 11.18
C CYS A 118 -6.20 0.25 11.27
N ARG A 119 -7.28 1.01 11.01
CA ARG A 119 -7.29 2.47 11.17
C ARG A 119 -7.01 2.91 12.60
N SER A 120 -7.66 2.27 13.59
CA SER A 120 -7.49 2.60 15.01
C SER A 120 -6.06 2.34 15.53
N TYR A 121 -5.34 1.42 14.89
CA TYR A 121 -3.94 1.10 15.19
C TYR A 121 -2.95 1.77 14.22
N HIS A 122 -3.40 2.73 13.41
CA HIS A 122 -2.59 3.49 12.47
C HIS A 122 -1.82 2.63 11.45
N VAL A 123 -2.35 1.45 11.09
CA VAL A 123 -1.79 0.62 10.03
C VAL A 123 -1.97 1.32 8.69
N LYS A 124 -0.87 1.55 7.95
CA LYS A 124 -0.90 2.16 6.62
C LYS A 124 0.26 1.65 5.75
N PRO A 125 0.02 1.43 4.46
CA PRO A 125 -1.21 1.70 3.73
C PRO A 125 -2.32 0.67 3.99
N LEU A 126 -3.56 1.11 3.83
CA LEU A 126 -4.76 0.29 3.75
C LEU A 126 -5.09 0.12 2.26
N ILE A 127 -5.01 -1.10 1.75
CA ILE A 127 -5.05 -1.38 0.30
C ILE A 127 -6.31 -2.18 -0.03
N PRO A 128 -7.40 -1.53 -0.45
CA PRO A 128 -8.61 -2.22 -0.87
C PRO A 128 -8.51 -2.73 -2.30
N VAL A 129 -9.06 -3.93 -2.55
CA VAL A 129 -9.07 -4.57 -3.87
C VAL A 129 -10.51 -4.88 -4.29
N ALA A 130 -10.98 -4.24 -5.36
CA ALA A 130 -12.36 -4.38 -5.83
C ALA A 130 -12.66 -5.68 -6.61
N GLY A 131 -11.64 -6.33 -7.16
CA GLY A 131 -11.80 -7.47 -8.09
C GLY A 131 -12.53 -8.71 -7.55
N ALA A 132 -12.75 -8.79 -6.24
CA ALA A 132 -13.50 -9.87 -5.59
C ALA A 132 -14.86 -9.40 -4.99
N GLY A 133 -15.27 -8.16 -5.26
CA GLY A 133 -16.50 -7.57 -4.72
C GLY A 133 -16.47 -7.33 -3.21
N GLY A 134 -17.63 -7.41 -2.58
CA GLY A 134 -17.77 -7.35 -1.12
C GLY A 134 -17.28 -6.04 -0.48
N THR A 135 -16.72 -6.13 0.72
CA THR A 135 -16.14 -5.00 1.45
C THR A 135 -14.91 -4.42 0.75
N GLY A 136 -14.05 -5.23 0.14
CA GLY A 136 -12.91 -4.76 -0.65
C GLY A 136 -13.33 -3.79 -1.76
N ALA A 137 -14.40 -4.09 -2.50
CA ALA A 137 -14.93 -3.18 -3.51
C ALA A 137 -15.58 -1.91 -2.93
N LYS A 138 -16.22 -1.99 -1.75
CA LYS A 138 -16.76 -0.81 -1.07
C LYS A 138 -15.65 0.13 -0.62
N LEU A 139 -14.60 -0.41 -0.02
CA LEU A 139 -13.42 0.35 0.42
C LEU A 139 -12.66 0.92 -0.78
N ALA A 140 -12.54 0.19 -1.88
CA ALA A 140 -11.90 0.71 -3.10
C ALA A 140 -12.65 1.91 -3.66
N LYS A 141 -13.99 1.91 -3.63
CA LYS A 141 -14.76 3.11 -3.98
C LYS A 141 -14.45 4.28 -3.04
N GLN A 142 -14.29 4.05 -1.74
CA GLN A 142 -13.91 5.09 -0.79
C GLN A 142 -12.50 5.64 -1.07
N LEU A 143 -11.55 4.77 -1.46
CA LEU A 143 -10.20 5.17 -1.86
C LEU A 143 -10.22 6.24 -2.97
N LEU A 144 -11.12 6.11 -3.94
CA LEU A 144 -11.27 7.08 -5.03
C LEU A 144 -11.66 8.48 -4.54
N TYR A 145 -12.49 8.56 -3.50
CA TYR A 145 -13.00 9.84 -2.99
C TYR A 145 -12.15 10.42 -1.86
N ASN A 146 -11.48 9.57 -1.07
CA ASN A 146 -10.70 9.98 0.10
C ASN A 146 -9.38 9.20 0.23
N PRO A 147 -8.39 9.39 -0.66
CA PRO A 147 -7.14 8.64 -0.63
C PRO A 147 -6.36 8.77 0.69
N LYS A 148 -6.46 9.91 1.37
CA LYS A 148 -5.74 10.23 2.62
C LYS A 148 -6.13 9.34 3.80
N GLU A 149 -7.29 8.70 3.74
CA GLU A 149 -7.72 7.72 4.74
C GLU A 149 -6.95 6.40 4.62
N PHE A 150 -6.44 6.10 3.43
CA PHE A 150 -5.82 4.82 3.07
C PHE A 150 -4.29 4.88 3.10
N CYS A 151 -3.69 6.02 2.78
CA CYS A 151 -2.24 6.21 2.83
C CYS A 151 -1.88 7.67 3.06
N ASP A 152 -0.61 7.92 3.39
CA ASP A 152 -0.08 9.27 3.66
C ASP A 152 0.84 9.79 2.54
N TYR A 153 0.75 9.21 1.35
CA TYR A 153 1.48 9.60 0.14
C TYR A 153 0.52 9.64 -1.05
N GLU A 154 0.94 10.28 -2.14
CA GLU A 154 0.17 10.30 -3.38
C GLU A 154 0.22 8.95 -4.07
N ILE A 155 -0.95 8.45 -4.48
CA ILE A 155 -1.06 7.21 -5.26
C ILE A 155 -1.20 7.60 -6.73
N ASP A 156 -0.45 6.94 -7.60
CA ASP A 156 -0.59 7.16 -9.04
C ASP A 156 -1.99 6.72 -9.55
N GLU A 157 -2.49 7.44 -10.55
CA GLU A 157 -3.85 7.22 -11.08
C GLU A 157 -4.06 5.80 -11.60
N LYS A 158 -3.01 5.16 -12.14
CA LYS A 158 -3.09 3.80 -12.67
C LYS A 158 -3.27 2.79 -11.55
N THR A 159 -2.56 2.94 -10.43
CA THR A 159 -2.74 2.11 -9.24
C THR A 159 -4.16 2.26 -8.68
N ILE A 160 -4.69 3.48 -8.57
CA ILE A 160 -6.09 3.69 -8.15
C ILE A 160 -7.06 3.03 -9.14
N ALA A 161 -6.90 3.24 -10.44
CA ALA A 161 -7.76 2.65 -11.46
C ALA A 161 -7.76 1.12 -11.39
N THR A 162 -6.59 0.49 -11.22
CA THR A 162 -6.49 -0.95 -11.06
C THR A 162 -7.19 -1.43 -9.79
N LEU A 163 -6.93 -0.82 -8.62
CA LEU A 163 -7.53 -1.25 -7.34
C LEU A 163 -9.05 -1.08 -7.29
N THR A 164 -9.59 -0.12 -8.04
CA THR A 164 -11.03 0.20 -8.09
C THR A 164 -11.80 -0.53 -9.20
N SER A 165 -11.10 -1.09 -10.19
CA SER A 165 -11.72 -1.91 -11.24
C SER A 165 -12.22 -3.24 -10.68
N THR A 166 -13.27 -3.81 -11.26
CA THR A 166 -13.76 -5.17 -10.94
C THR A 166 -13.18 -6.24 -11.85
N ASP A 167 -12.63 -5.85 -12.99
CA ASP A 167 -12.41 -6.73 -14.14
C ASP A 167 -10.93 -6.86 -14.54
N GLU A 168 -10.01 -6.42 -13.67
CA GLU A 168 -8.56 -6.50 -13.95
C GLU A 168 -8.01 -7.91 -13.74
N GLU A 169 -6.91 -8.26 -14.41
CA GLU A 169 -6.27 -9.54 -14.15
C GLU A 169 -5.72 -9.64 -12.70
N PRO A 170 -5.75 -10.82 -12.05
CA PRO A 170 -5.23 -11.00 -10.69
C PRO A 170 -3.83 -10.42 -10.47
N GLU A 171 -2.95 -10.57 -11.45
CA GLU A 171 -1.57 -10.08 -11.44
C GLU A 171 -1.49 -8.55 -11.46
N ARG A 172 -2.47 -7.88 -12.07
CA ARG A 172 -2.54 -6.41 -12.06
C ARG A 172 -2.88 -5.88 -10.68
N TYR A 173 -3.83 -6.50 -9.98
CA TYR A 173 -4.07 -6.16 -8.57
C TYR A 173 -2.84 -6.40 -7.72
N ALA A 174 -2.16 -7.53 -7.92
CA ALA A 174 -0.93 -7.83 -7.19
C ALA A 174 0.17 -6.78 -7.42
N GLN A 175 0.35 -6.32 -8.67
CA GLN A 175 1.27 -5.23 -9.01
C GLN A 175 0.88 -3.92 -8.32
N ALA A 176 -0.41 -3.55 -8.33
CA ALA A 176 -0.90 -2.34 -7.68
C ALA A 176 -0.71 -2.38 -6.15
N VAL A 177 -0.96 -3.54 -5.53
CA VAL A 177 -0.69 -3.77 -4.09
C VAL A 177 0.80 -3.58 -3.79
N VAL A 178 1.69 -4.20 -4.57
CA VAL A 178 3.14 -4.04 -4.38
C VAL A 178 3.58 -2.60 -4.60
N SER A 179 3.03 -1.90 -5.60
CA SER A 179 3.32 -0.49 -5.86
C SER A 179 3.05 0.38 -4.63
N MET A 180 1.85 0.23 -4.03
CA MET A 180 1.51 0.94 -2.81
C MET A 180 2.48 0.61 -1.66
N LEU A 181 2.84 -0.66 -1.47
CA LEU A 181 3.75 -1.07 -0.40
C LEU A 181 5.17 -0.51 -0.57
N VAL A 182 5.66 -0.42 -1.81
CA VAL A 182 6.98 0.17 -2.12
C VAL A 182 6.98 1.65 -1.79
N SER A 183 5.98 2.41 -2.25
CA SER A 183 5.88 3.85 -1.96
C SER A 183 5.76 4.13 -0.46
N ALA A 184 5.08 3.26 0.30
CA ALA A 184 5.01 3.37 1.74
C ALA A 184 6.39 3.21 2.41
N LYS A 185 7.16 2.19 2.01
CA LYS A 185 8.51 1.97 2.54
C LYS A 185 9.47 3.12 2.20
N GLU A 186 9.44 3.59 0.97
CA GLU A 186 10.28 4.73 0.55
C GLU A 186 9.99 5.98 1.37
N LYS A 187 8.71 6.21 1.73
CA LYS A 187 8.32 7.30 2.62
C LYS A 187 8.85 7.10 4.04
N ASP A 188 8.67 5.90 4.62
CA ASP A 188 9.15 5.60 5.97
C ASP A 188 10.67 5.76 6.08
N GLU A 189 11.42 5.32 5.07
CA GLU A 189 12.88 5.47 5.00
C GLU A 189 13.29 6.95 4.88
N THR A 190 12.60 7.73 4.04
CA THR A 190 12.86 9.18 3.89
C THR A 190 12.57 9.93 5.18
N GLN A 191 11.48 9.58 5.87
CA GLN A 191 11.10 10.21 7.14
C GLN A 191 12.08 9.85 8.25
N ALA A 192 12.46 8.57 8.37
CA ALA A 192 13.47 8.13 9.33
C ALA A 192 14.83 8.81 9.09
N GLN A 193 15.23 9.00 7.83
CA GLN A 193 16.46 9.73 7.50
C GLN A 193 16.36 11.21 7.89
N THR A 194 15.20 11.84 7.68
CA THR A 194 14.95 13.24 8.07
C THR A 194 14.97 13.41 9.58
N ASP A 195 14.30 12.51 10.31
CA ASP A 195 14.26 12.51 11.78
C ASP A 195 15.65 12.26 12.39
N ALA A 196 16.46 11.39 11.79
CA ALA A 196 17.85 11.18 12.17
C ALA A 196 18.72 12.45 11.96
N ILE A 197 18.50 13.17 10.84
CA ILE A 197 19.19 14.44 10.59
C ILE A 197 18.77 15.50 11.62
N LEU A 198 17.47 15.62 11.92
CA LEU A 198 16.95 16.60 12.88
C LEU A 198 17.42 16.33 14.32
N THR A 199 17.41 15.07 14.75
CA THR A 199 17.95 14.68 16.06
C THR A 199 19.46 14.89 16.16
N SER A 200 20.23 14.69 15.08
CA SER A 200 21.66 15.00 15.03
C SER A 200 22.00 16.50 14.97
N ALA A 201 21.06 17.33 14.50
CA ALA A 201 21.22 18.78 14.42
C ALA A 201 21.13 19.47 15.80
N ASP A 202 20.49 18.83 16.78
CA ASP A 202 20.45 19.30 18.16
C ASP A 202 21.77 19.05 18.93
N GLU A 203 22.69 18.26 18.38
CA GLU A 203 23.96 17.94 19.06
C GLU A 203 25.16 18.83 18.68
N GLU A 204 25.18 19.55 17.54
CA GLU A 204 26.25 20.54 17.23
C GLU A 204 25.80 21.66 16.26
N PRO A 205 25.53 22.89 16.74
CA PRO A 205 24.98 23.98 15.91
C PRO A 205 25.97 24.67 14.96
N GLU A 206 27.28 24.46 15.09
CA GLU A 206 28.28 25.29 14.37
C GLU A 206 28.76 24.73 13.03
N ARG A 207 28.46 23.47 12.68
CA ARG A 207 28.86 22.89 11.37
C ARG A 207 27.79 22.87 10.29
N TYR A 208 26.53 23.18 10.62
CA TYR A 208 25.39 22.97 9.70
C TYR A 208 25.12 24.10 8.71
N ALA A 209 25.70 25.28 8.89
CA ALA A 209 25.49 26.40 7.95
C ALA A 209 26.04 26.13 6.52
N GLN A 210 26.91 25.13 6.34
CA GLN A 210 27.53 24.82 5.04
C GLN A 210 26.90 23.61 4.32
N ALA A 211 26.10 22.77 5.01
CA ALA A 211 25.51 21.56 4.40
C ALA A 211 24.04 21.73 3.99
N VAL A 212 23.31 22.67 4.58
CA VAL A 212 21.84 22.80 4.41
C VAL A 212 21.44 23.80 3.31
N VAL A 213 22.35 24.69 2.90
CA VAL A 213 22.07 25.70 1.85
C VAL A 213 21.93 25.10 0.43
N PRO A 214 22.64 24.04 0.00
CA PRO A 214 22.50 23.55 -1.37
C PRO A 214 21.20 22.79 -1.69
N MET A 215 20.53 22.14 -0.71
CA MET A 215 19.32 21.33 -1.00
C MET A 215 18.00 22.11 -0.88
N LEU A 216 17.92 23.12 0.00
CA LEU A 216 16.74 23.99 0.08
C LEU A 216 16.62 24.97 -1.09
N VAL A 217 17.71 25.23 -1.82
CA VAL A 217 17.70 26.03 -3.05
C VAL A 217 17.25 25.22 -4.27
N SER A 218 17.56 23.91 -4.34
CA SER A 218 17.13 23.07 -5.47
C SER A 218 15.62 22.79 -5.49
N ALA A 219 14.96 22.81 -4.33
CA ALA A 219 13.50 22.65 -4.23
C ALA A 219 12.71 23.93 -4.54
N LYS A 220 13.33 25.12 -4.44
CA LYS A 220 12.72 26.40 -4.87
C LYS A 220 13.02 26.78 -6.32
N GLU A 221 14.13 26.32 -6.89
CA GLU A 221 14.50 26.66 -8.28
C GLU A 221 13.68 25.93 -9.36
N LYS A 222 12.98 24.84 -9.03
CA LYS A 222 12.07 24.17 -9.98
C LYS A 222 10.70 24.83 -10.11
N ASP A 223 10.28 25.66 -9.17
CA ASP A 223 8.96 26.33 -9.22
C ASP A 223 9.04 27.69 -9.94
N GLU A 224 10.21 28.33 -9.97
CA GLU A 224 10.39 29.62 -10.67
C GLU A 224 10.75 29.48 -12.17
N THR A 225 11.37 28.36 -12.60
CA THR A 225 11.69 28.14 -14.02
C THR A 225 10.48 27.72 -14.86
N GLN A 226 9.44 27.14 -14.25
CA GLN A 226 8.20 26.77 -14.95
C GLN A 226 7.25 27.97 -15.12
N ALA A 227 7.27 28.93 -14.17
CA ALA A 227 6.55 30.20 -14.30
C ALA A 227 7.14 31.13 -15.38
N GLN A 228 8.46 31.11 -15.60
CA GLN A 228 9.10 31.92 -16.65
C GLN A 228 8.97 31.32 -18.07
N THR A 229 8.81 30.01 -18.20
CA THR A 229 8.61 29.37 -19.51
C THR A 229 7.18 29.54 -20.05
N ASP A 230 6.17 29.59 -19.18
CA ASP A 230 4.77 29.85 -19.57
C ASP A 230 4.47 31.32 -19.92
N LEU A 231 5.24 32.28 -19.37
CA LEU A 231 5.21 33.69 -19.77
C LEU A 231 5.85 33.93 -21.14
N CYS A 232 6.82 33.08 -21.54
CA CYS A 232 7.49 33.19 -22.84
C CYS A 232 6.64 32.61 -24.00
N ILE A 233 5.76 31.63 -23.72
CA ILE A 233 4.87 31.05 -24.74
C ILE A 233 3.64 31.93 -25.01
N LYS A 234 3.14 32.67 -24.00
CA LYS A 234 2.01 33.62 -24.19
C LYS A 234 2.38 34.88 -24.99
N ASN A 235 3.66 35.28 -25.01
CA ASN A 235 4.10 36.45 -25.80
C ASN A 235 4.45 36.15 -27.27
N LYS A 236 4.69 34.89 -27.65
CA LYS A 236 4.92 34.52 -29.07
C LYS A 236 3.65 34.38 -29.90
N ARG A 237 2.47 34.19 -29.27
CA ARG A 237 1.18 34.14 -30.00
C ARG A 237 0.62 35.51 -30.40
N LYS A 238 1.10 36.62 -29.84
CA LYS A 238 0.69 37.99 -30.24
C LYS A 238 1.51 38.59 -31.38
N TRP A 239 2.73 38.09 -31.64
CA TRP A 239 3.57 38.59 -32.75
C TRP A 239 3.12 38.12 -34.14
N TRP A 240 2.45 36.97 -34.25
CA TRP A 240 1.98 36.44 -35.53
C TRP A 240 0.66 37.06 -36.05
N GLN A 241 -0.06 37.84 -35.24
CA GLN A 241 -1.29 38.53 -35.67
C GLN A 241 -1.07 39.97 -36.16
N PHE A 242 0.14 40.52 -36.01
CA PHE A 242 0.44 41.90 -36.41
C PHE A 242 0.94 42.03 -37.87
N TRP A 243 1.24 40.93 -38.56
CA TRP A 243 1.78 40.91 -39.95
C TRP A 243 0.77 40.46 -41.01
N ARG A 244 -0.55 40.50 -40.73
CA ARG A 244 -1.62 40.21 -41.71
C ARG A 244 -2.58 41.37 -41.95
N SER A 245 -2.25 42.60 -41.55
CA SER A 245 -3.10 43.78 -41.75
C SER A 245 -2.36 45.05 -42.18
N CYS A 246 -1.21 44.90 -42.82
CA CYS A 246 -0.64 45.93 -43.71
C CYS A 246 -0.35 45.29 -45.06
#